data_AF-A0AAJ1WK35-F1
#
_entry.id   AF-A0AAJ1WK35-F1
#
_cell.length_a   1.000
_cell.length_b   1.000
_cell.length_c   1.000
_cell.angle_alpha   90.00
_cell.angle_beta   90.00
_cell.angle_gamma   90.00
#
_symmetry.space_group_name_H-M   'P 1'
#
loop_
_entity.id
_entity.type
_entity.pdbx_description
1 polymer ?
#
loop_
_entity_poly.entity_id
_entity_poly.type
_entity_poly.pdbx_seq_one_letter_code
_entity_poly.pdbx_strand_id
1 'polypeptide(L)'
;MGNIDNVITSFETKQREKQIKNERRLLKEISIKSLKKSVQDHFGNIKINGGMLMDEGFDEACFDVAIEAFLLGGHFSKFGYYGEEVVYVRDRCSNEIHHLTDTLYNFWLYWSRMGFTNSVNDESILYKCEHFVSQWWEEGFEKGKLRRKLRLQ
;
A
#
# COMPACT_ATOMS: atom_id res chain seq x y z
N MET A 1 -11.87 -5.76 43.57
CA MET A 1 -11.86 -5.23 42.19
C MET A 1 -10.49 -5.48 41.58
N GLY A 2 -10.36 -6.51 40.75
CA GLY A 2 -9.08 -6.89 40.15
C GLY A 2 -9.10 -6.76 38.64
N ASN A 3 -8.11 -6.06 38.10
CA ASN A 3 -7.41 -6.33 36.83
C ASN A 3 -8.24 -6.50 35.53
N ILE A 4 -9.29 -5.72 35.30
CA ILE A 4 -9.87 -5.63 33.95
C ILE A 4 -8.93 -4.80 33.05
N ASP A 5 -8.40 -3.69 33.55
CA ASP A 5 -7.54 -2.77 32.78
C ASP A 5 -6.18 -3.38 32.40
N ASN A 6 -5.58 -4.19 33.28
CA ASN A 6 -4.31 -4.88 33.03
C ASN A 6 -4.43 -6.03 32.00
N VAL A 7 -5.60 -6.67 31.91
CA VAL A 7 -5.83 -7.76 30.95
C VAL A 7 -6.07 -7.20 29.54
N ILE A 8 -6.85 -6.12 29.43
CA ILE A 8 -7.17 -5.45 28.16
C ILE A 8 -5.89 -4.89 27.51
N THR A 9 -5.08 -4.14 28.28
CA THR A 9 -3.78 -3.61 27.79
C THR A 9 -2.82 -4.74 27.36
N SER A 10 -2.81 -5.88 28.06
CA SER A 10 -1.97 -7.02 27.69
C SER A 10 -2.40 -7.71 26.39
N PHE A 11 -3.71 -7.76 26.10
CA PHE A 11 -4.24 -8.41 24.90
C PHE A 11 -4.01 -7.56 23.65
N GLU A 12 -4.31 -6.26 23.71
CA GLU A 12 -4.08 -5.32 22.61
C GLU A 12 -2.58 -5.24 22.25
N THR A 13 -1.71 -5.21 23.27
CA THR A 13 -0.26 -5.21 23.07
C THR A 13 0.19 -6.47 22.31
N LYS A 14 -0.26 -7.66 22.74
CA LYS A 14 0.06 -8.92 22.05
C LYS A 14 -0.50 -8.99 20.63
N GLN A 15 -1.69 -8.43 20.40
CA GLN A 15 -2.29 -8.36 19.07
C GLN A 15 -1.46 -7.47 18.14
N ARG A 16 -1.04 -6.30 18.63
CA ARG A 16 -0.19 -5.36 17.89
C ARG A 16 1.18 -5.94 17.56
N GLU A 17 1.83 -6.60 18.53
CA GLU A 17 3.11 -7.30 18.29
C GLU A 17 2.98 -8.38 17.21
N LYS A 18 1.89 -9.16 17.25
CA LYS A 18 1.61 -10.18 16.23
C LYS A 18 1.38 -9.55 14.87
N GLN A 19 0.68 -8.41 14.80
CA GLN A 19 0.48 -7.65 13.57
C GLN A 19 1.81 -7.16 13.00
N ILE A 20 2.61 -6.44 13.78
CA ILE A 20 3.94 -5.94 13.37
C ILE A 20 4.84 -7.08 12.89
N LYS A 21 4.83 -8.22 13.60
CA LYS A 21 5.61 -9.40 13.18
C LYS A 21 5.16 -9.97 11.85
N ASN A 22 3.86 -9.96 11.57
CA ASN A 22 3.32 -10.43 10.29
C ASN A 22 3.63 -9.43 9.16
N GLU A 23 3.45 -8.13 9.39
CA GLU A 23 3.79 -7.07 8.43
C GLU A 23 5.27 -7.13 8.06
N ARG A 24 6.18 -7.16 9.06
CA ARG A 24 7.63 -7.33 8.82
C ARG A 24 7.99 -8.58 8.03
N ARG A 25 7.22 -9.66 8.18
CA ARG A 25 7.43 -10.89 7.40
C ARG A 25 6.93 -10.75 5.97
N LEU A 26 5.81 -10.07 5.78
CA LEU A 26 5.24 -9.82 4.47
C LEU A 26 6.12 -8.85 3.66
N LEU A 27 6.68 -7.83 4.30
CA LEU A 27 7.64 -6.89 3.68
C LEU A 27 8.93 -7.55 3.18
N LYS A 28 9.22 -8.80 3.55
CA LYS A 28 10.34 -9.54 2.95
C LYS A 28 10.04 -10.03 1.53
N GLU A 29 8.78 -10.00 1.11
CA GLU A 29 8.34 -10.41 -0.22
C GLU A 29 8.43 -9.28 -1.25
N ILE A 30 8.55 -8.03 -0.80
CA ILE A 30 8.67 -6.85 -1.67
C ILE A 30 10.14 -6.47 -1.82
N SER A 31 10.53 -6.02 -3.02
CA SER A 31 11.90 -5.60 -3.32
C SER A 31 11.92 -4.13 -3.76
N ILE A 32 12.99 -3.42 -3.45
CA ILE A 32 13.20 -2.05 -3.95
C ILE A 32 13.17 -2.02 -5.49
N LYS A 33 13.64 -3.09 -6.14
CA LYS A 33 13.60 -3.20 -7.61
C LYS A 33 12.17 -3.26 -8.15
N SER A 34 11.27 -4.00 -7.51
CA SER A 34 9.87 -4.08 -7.93
C SER A 34 9.13 -2.77 -7.67
N LEU A 35 9.42 -2.11 -6.54
CA LEU A 35 8.94 -0.77 -6.24
C LEU A 35 9.33 0.24 -7.32
N LYS A 36 10.64 0.37 -7.60
CA LYS A 36 11.16 1.26 -8.66
C LYS A 36 10.54 0.97 -10.03
N LYS A 37 10.45 -0.31 -10.39
CA LYS A 37 9.83 -0.71 -11.66
C LYS A 37 8.36 -0.30 -11.71
N SER A 38 7.60 -0.52 -10.65
CA SER A 38 6.18 -0.14 -10.60
C SER A 38 5.99 1.37 -10.72
N VAL A 39 6.83 2.18 -10.07
CA VAL A 39 6.77 3.65 -10.21
C VAL A 39 7.05 4.05 -11.65
N GLN A 40 8.10 3.49 -12.27
CA GLN A 40 8.41 3.76 -13.68
C GLN A 40 7.27 3.33 -14.61
N ASP A 41 6.67 2.17 -14.41
CA ASP A 41 5.61 1.64 -15.27
C ASP A 41 4.33 2.51 -15.20
N HIS A 42 4.03 3.11 -14.04
CA HIS A 42 2.83 3.93 -13.83
C HIS A 42 3.05 5.43 -14.13
N PHE A 43 4.17 5.97 -13.67
CA PHE A 43 4.43 7.41 -13.61
C PHE A 43 5.64 7.84 -14.46
N GLY A 44 6.39 6.92 -15.05
CA GLY A 44 7.63 7.23 -15.79
C GLY A 44 7.46 8.10 -17.04
N ASN A 45 6.21 8.31 -17.51
CA ASN A 45 5.91 9.25 -18.60
C ASN A 45 5.67 10.69 -18.09
N ILE A 46 5.60 10.91 -16.78
CA ILE A 46 5.48 12.22 -16.17
C ILE A 46 6.87 12.83 -16.12
N LYS A 47 7.04 13.98 -16.80
CA LYS A 47 8.31 14.69 -16.80
C LYS A 47 8.47 15.45 -15.49
N ILE A 48 9.49 15.08 -14.71
CA ILE A 48 9.89 15.76 -13.48
C ILE A 48 11.01 16.75 -13.81
N ASN A 49 10.80 18.01 -13.44
CA ASN A 49 11.81 19.06 -13.51
C ASN A 49 12.42 19.16 -12.11
N GLY A 50 13.73 18.98 -11.95
CA GLY A 50 14.37 19.05 -10.62
C GLY A 50 15.62 18.20 -10.46
N GLY A 51 15.89 17.31 -11.42
CA GLY A 51 17.06 16.43 -11.39
C GLY A 51 16.94 15.29 -10.40
N MET A 52 18.03 14.55 -10.22
CA MET A 52 18.05 13.24 -9.53
C MET A 52 17.50 13.26 -8.10
N LEU A 53 17.80 14.29 -7.30
CA LEU A 53 17.29 14.38 -5.91
C LEU A 53 15.77 14.54 -5.87
N MET A 54 15.20 15.23 -6.86
CA MET A 54 13.75 15.36 -6.98
C MET A 54 13.14 14.02 -7.36
N ASP A 55 13.71 13.33 -8.35
CA ASP A 55 13.26 12.00 -8.78
C ASP A 55 13.28 11.00 -7.62
N GLU A 56 14.30 11.03 -6.76
CA GLU A 56 14.36 10.21 -5.54
C GLU A 56 13.24 10.54 -4.55
N GLY A 57 12.92 11.82 -4.32
CA GLY A 57 11.81 12.22 -3.46
C GLY A 57 10.42 11.80 -4.00
N PHE A 58 10.25 11.78 -5.31
CA PHE A 58 9.04 11.23 -5.95
C PHE A 58 8.93 9.72 -5.77
N ASP A 59 10.05 9.00 -5.97
CA ASP A 59 10.14 7.56 -5.73
C ASP A 59 9.77 7.21 -4.28
N GLU A 60 10.34 7.93 -3.30
CA GLU A 60 10.06 7.71 -1.87
C GLU A 60 8.57 7.85 -1.54
N ALA A 61 7.92 8.94 -1.97
CA ALA A 61 6.50 9.15 -1.74
C ALA A 61 5.63 8.05 -2.39
N CYS A 62 6.01 7.59 -3.58
CA CYS A 62 5.31 6.48 -4.24
C CYS A 62 5.55 5.16 -3.51
N PHE A 63 6.74 4.93 -2.95
CA PHE A 63 7.06 3.70 -2.21
C PHE A 63 6.29 3.63 -0.91
N ASP A 64 6.13 4.74 -0.18
CA ASP A 64 5.34 4.78 1.04
C ASP A 64 3.90 4.32 0.76
N VAL A 65 3.25 4.88 -0.27
CA VAL A 65 1.88 4.50 -0.66
C VAL A 65 1.81 3.04 -1.12
N ALA A 66 2.79 2.58 -1.91
CA ALA A 66 2.86 1.19 -2.36
C ALA A 66 2.97 0.20 -1.18
N ILE A 67 3.84 0.51 -0.22
CA ILE A 67 4.08 -0.31 0.97
C ILE A 67 2.81 -0.37 1.82
N GLU A 68 2.14 0.75 2.05
CA GLU A 68 0.89 0.79 2.82
C GLU A 68 -0.24 0.01 2.12
N ALA A 69 -0.41 0.17 0.80
CA ALA A 69 -1.37 -0.60 0.03
C ALA A 69 -1.09 -2.12 0.11
N PHE A 70 0.18 -2.49 -0.04
CA PHE A 70 0.63 -3.88 0.06
C PHE A 70 0.39 -4.49 1.45
N LEU A 71 0.68 -3.75 2.51
CA LEU A 71 0.39 -4.20 3.88
C LEU A 71 -1.11 -4.32 4.13
N LEU A 72 -1.92 -3.38 3.62
CA LEU A 72 -3.37 -3.42 3.70
C LEU A 72 -3.94 -4.68 3.04
N GLY A 73 -3.55 -4.98 1.80
CA GLY A 73 -3.95 -6.22 1.13
C GLY A 73 -3.54 -7.45 1.92
N GLY A 74 -2.30 -7.45 2.43
CA GLY A 74 -1.79 -8.49 3.32
C GLY A 74 -2.61 -8.71 4.59
N HIS A 75 -3.09 -7.63 5.21
CA HIS A 75 -3.95 -7.68 6.38
C HIS A 75 -5.29 -8.37 6.08
N PHE A 76 -5.89 -8.02 4.94
CA PHE A 76 -7.19 -8.53 4.50
C PHE A 76 -7.12 -9.92 3.83
N SER A 77 -5.92 -10.41 3.49
CA SER A 77 -5.68 -11.77 2.93
C SER A 77 -6.32 -12.92 3.71
N LYS A 78 -6.63 -12.74 5.01
CA LYS A 78 -7.33 -13.74 5.83
C LYS A 78 -8.70 -14.08 5.25
N PHE A 79 -9.43 -13.12 4.70
CA PHE A 79 -10.78 -13.34 4.18
C PHE A 79 -10.73 -14.17 2.89
N GLY A 80 -9.81 -13.86 1.99
CA GLY A 80 -9.56 -14.68 0.80
C GLY A 80 -9.03 -16.07 1.12
N TYR A 81 -8.24 -16.20 2.19
CA TYR A 81 -7.81 -17.51 2.68
C TYR A 81 -9.00 -18.37 3.12
N TYR A 82 -10.05 -17.77 3.71
CA TYR A 82 -11.28 -18.46 4.11
C TYR A 82 -12.35 -18.55 3.00
N GLY A 83 -12.00 -18.19 1.76
CA GLY A 83 -12.85 -18.41 0.58
C GLY A 83 -13.69 -17.22 0.13
N GLU A 84 -13.49 -16.02 0.70
CA GLU A 84 -14.16 -14.82 0.18
C GLU A 84 -13.49 -14.32 -1.12
N GLU A 85 -14.30 -13.94 -2.11
CA GLU A 85 -13.80 -13.42 -3.38
C GLU A 85 -13.05 -12.10 -3.20
N VAL A 86 -11.96 -11.93 -3.93
CA VAL A 86 -11.04 -10.78 -3.80
C VAL A 86 -11.75 -9.44 -3.92
N VAL A 87 -12.76 -9.35 -4.78
CA VAL A 87 -13.55 -8.12 -5.00
C VAL A 87 -14.30 -7.72 -3.72
N TYR A 88 -14.94 -8.68 -3.03
CA TYR A 88 -15.63 -8.40 -1.77
C TYR A 88 -14.66 -8.09 -0.65
N VAL A 89 -13.52 -8.78 -0.61
CA VAL A 89 -12.49 -8.47 0.39
C VAL A 89 -11.94 -7.06 0.23
N ARG A 90 -11.75 -6.61 -1.02
CA ARG A 90 -11.31 -5.25 -1.35
C ARG A 90 -12.33 -4.20 -0.93
N ASP A 91 -13.62 -4.48 -1.10
CA ASP A 91 -14.71 -3.59 -0.71
C ASP A 91 -14.72 -3.32 0.81
N ARG A 92 -14.29 -4.30 1.63
CA ARG A 92 -14.15 -4.14 3.09
C ARG A 92 -13.14 -3.08 3.51
N CYS A 93 -12.21 -2.71 2.65
CA CYS A 93 -11.20 -1.67 2.87
C CYS A 93 -11.22 -0.59 1.78
N SER A 94 -12.39 -0.35 1.18
CA SER A 94 -12.57 0.62 0.10
C SER A 94 -12.22 2.04 0.55
N ASN A 95 -12.55 2.43 1.78
CA ASN A 95 -12.21 3.73 2.34
C ASN A 95 -10.70 3.94 2.44
N GLU A 96 -9.96 2.93 2.90
CA GLU A 96 -8.51 2.98 3.02
C GLU A 96 -7.83 3.03 1.64
N ILE A 97 -8.34 2.26 0.67
CA ILE A 97 -7.87 2.31 -0.72
C ILE A 97 -8.11 3.69 -1.32
N HIS A 98 -9.29 4.27 -1.09
CA HIS A 98 -9.61 5.62 -1.57
C HIS A 98 -8.68 6.66 -0.93
N HIS A 99 -8.45 6.56 0.38
CA HIS A 99 -7.54 7.45 1.10
C HIS A 99 -6.09 7.38 0.57
N LEU A 100 -5.57 6.18 0.30
CA LEU A 100 -4.24 6.00 -0.29
C LEU A 100 -4.16 6.59 -1.70
N THR A 101 -5.22 6.39 -2.49
CA THR A 101 -5.35 6.94 -3.85
C THR A 101 -5.36 8.46 -3.83
N ASP A 102 -6.19 9.07 -2.98
CA ASP A 102 -6.30 10.51 -2.81
C ASP A 102 -4.99 11.11 -2.31
N THR A 103 -4.30 10.43 -1.39
CA THR A 103 -3.00 10.88 -0.88
C THR A 103 -1.97 10.98 -2.01
N LEU A 104 -1.86 9.93 -2.84
CA LEU A 104 -0.93 9.91 -3.97
C LEU A 104 -1.33 10.91 -5.06
N TYR A 105 -2.62 11.01 -5.36
CA TYR A 105 -3.15 11.95 -6.34
C TYR A 105 -2.87 13.41 -5.93
N ASN A 106 -3.18 13.78 -4.69
CA ASN A 106 -2.93 15.12 -4.17
C ASN A 106 -1.44 15.45 -4.13
N PHE A 107 -0.57 14.47 -3.88
CA PHE A 107 0.88 14.64 -3.99
C PHE A 107 1.29 15.03 -5.42
N TRP A 108 0.81 14.31 -6.44
CA TRP A 108 1.10 14.64 -7.84
C TRP A 108 0.53 16.00 -8.26
N LEU A 109 -0.70 16.33 -7.83
CA LEU A 109 -1.30 17.63 -8.08
C LEU A 109 -0.50 18.78 -7.44
N TYR A 110 -0.08 18.60 -6.19
CA TYR A 110 0.71 19.61 -5.48
C TYR A 110 1.99 19.94 -6.26
N TRP A 111 2.75 18.93 -6.66
CA TRP A 111 4.00 19.15 -7.38
C TRP A 111 3.80 19.66 -8.81
N SER A 112 2.70 19.28 -9.46
CA SER A 112 2.34 19.86 -10.76
C SER A 112 2.02 21.35 -10.64
N ARG A 113 1.23 21.75 -9.63
CA ARG A 113 0.93 23.17 -9.35
C ARG A 113 2.17 23.99 -8.99
N MET A 114 3.16 23.36 -8.38
CA MET A 114 4.46 23.98 -8.09
C MET A 114 5.40 24.05 -9.31
N GLY A 115 4.99 23.55 -10.47
CA GLY A 115 5.77 23.61 -11.72
C GLY A 115 6.88 22.57 -11.84
N PHE A 116 6.94 21.61 -10.90
CA PHE A 116 7.93 20.53 -10.92
C PHE A 116 7.52 19.39 -11.85
N THR A 117 6.25 19.31 -12.25
CA THR A 117 5.80 18.35 -13.27
C THR A 117 4.92 19.03 -14.32
N ASN A 118 5.27 18.83 -15.58
CA ASN A 118 4.51 19.33 -16.72
C ASN A 118 3.63 18.19 -17.27
N SER A 119 2.36 18.45 -17.57
CA SER A 119 1.43 17.52 -18.24
C SER A 119 0.69 16.52 -17.33
N VAL A 120 0.31 16.93 -16.12
CA VAL A 120 -0.67 16.17 -15.33
C VAL A 120 -2.06 16.59 -15.77
N ASN A 121 -2.77 15.74 -16.53
CA ASN A 121 -4.22 15.85 -16.67
C ASN A 121 -4.85 15.17 -15.45
N ASP A 122 -5.60 15.93 -14.66
CA ASP A 122 -6.26 15.53 -13.40
C ASP A 122 -6.91 14.14 -13.48
N GLU A 123 -7.66 13.85 -14.53
CA GLU A 123 -8.35 12.57 -14.68
C GLU A 123 -7.36 11.42 -14.97
N SER A 124 -6.37 11.67 -15.84
CA SER A 124 -5.38 10.64 -16.22
C SER A 124 -4.46 10.23 -15.07
N ILE A 125 -4.15 11.17 -14.16
CA ILE A 125 -3.28 10.88 -13.02
C ILE A 125 -4.07 10.18 -11.91
N LEU A 126 -5.35 10.50 -11.74
CA LEU A 126 -6.21 9.81 -10.79
C LEU A 126 -6.30 8.32 -11.15
N TYR A 127 -6.57 7.98 -12.42
CA TYR A 127 -6.58 6.60 -12.89
C TYR A 127 -5.24 5.87 -12.68
N LYS A 128 -4.11 6.56 -12.87
CA LYS A 128 -2.78 5.98 -12.58
C LYS A 128 -2.61 5.70 -11.09
N CYS A 129 -3.07 6.59 -10.21
CA CYS A 129 -3.00 6.41 -8.76
C CYS A 129 -3.89 5.25 -8.31
N GLU A 130 -5.14 5.18 -8.79
CA GLU A 130 -6.06 4.07 -8.51
C GLU A 130 -5.46 2.73 -8.93
N HIS A 131 -4.91 2.66 -10.15
CA HIS A 131 -4.29 1.45 -10.65
C HIS A 131 -3.06 1.04 -9.82
N PHE A 132 -2.20 2.00 -9.49
CA PHE A 132 -1.01 1.77 -8.68
C PHE A 132 -1.36 1.21 -7.29
N VAL A 133 -2.32 1.84 -6.60
CA VAL A 133 -2.79 1.39 -5.28
C VAL A 133 -3.44 0.01 -5.36
N SER A 134 -4.32 -0.21 -6.35
CA SER A 134 -4.99 -1.51 -6.53
C SER A 134 -3.98 -2.64 -6.79
N GLN A 135 -2.97 -2.39 -7.65
CA GLN A 135 -1.96 -3.38 -7.97
C GLN A 135 -1.17 -3.81 -6.72
N TRP A 136 -0.71 -2.85 -5.91
CA TRP A 136 0.04 -3.16 -4.69
C TRP A 136 -0.82 -3.83 -3.62
N TRP A 137 -2.08 -3.41 -3.49
CA TRP A 137 -3.02 -4.08 -2.61
C TRP A 137 -3.23 -5.55 -3.01
N GLU A 138 -3.47 -5.82 -4.29
CA GLU A 138 -3.67 -7.18 -4.81
C GLU A 138 -2.41 -8.05 -4.60
N GLU A 139 -1.22 -7.50 -4.86
CA GLU A 139 0.03 -8.22 -4.62
C GLU A 139 0.20 -8.59 -3.14
N GLY A 140 -0.06 -7.63 -2.24
CA GLY A 140 -0.02 -7.86 -0.79
C GLY A 140 -1.04 -8.91 -0.34
N PHE A 141 -2.25 -8.86 -0.88
CA PHE A 141 -3.31 -9.82 -0.62
C PHE A 141 -2.93 -11.23 -1.04
N GLU A 142 -2.42 -11.42 -2.26
CA GLU A 142 -2.02 -12.73 -2.76
C GLU A 142 -0.83 -13.31 -1.99
N LYS A 143 0.20 -12.51 -1.71
CA LYS A 143 1.36 -12.92 -0.89
C LYS A 143 0.94 -13.28 0.53
N GLY A 144 0.03 -12.50 1.13
CA GLY A 144 -0.54 -12.78 2.43
C GLY A 144 -1.33 -14.10 2.44
N LYS A 145 -2.14 -14.33 1.41
CA LYS A 145 -2.97 -15.54 1.26
C LYS A 145 -2.09 -16.78 1.08
N LEU A 146 -1.06 -16.71 0.24
CA LEU A 146 -0.10 -17.79 0.02
C LEU A 146 0.65 -18.13 1.33
N ARG A 147 1.13 -17.12 2.06
CA ARG A 147 1.80 -17.32 3.35
C ARG A 147 0.90 -18.00 4.39
N ARG A 148 -0.41 -17.74 4.38
CA ARG A 148 -1.36 -18.42 5.27
C ARG A 148 -1.51 -19.89 4.89
N LYS A 149 -1.61 -20.20 3.59
CA LYS A 149 -1.67 -21.59 3.09
C LYS A 149 -0.41 -22.39 3.47
N LEU A 150 0.78 -21.82 3.30
CA LEU A 150 2.05 -22.48 3.60
C LEU A 150 2.34 -22.69 5.10
N ARG A 151 1.62 -22.01 6.01
CA ARG A 151 1.77 -22.19 7.46
C ARG A 151 0.92 -23.34 8.02
N LEU A 152 0.09 -23.97 7.18
CA LEU A 152 -0.80 -25.06 7.52
C LEU A 152 -0.33 -26.42 6.97
N GLN A 153 0.87 -26.46 6.40
CA GLN A 153 1.63 -27.67 6.09
C GLN A 153 2.71 -27.85 7.17
#